data_AF-M8BAD9-F1
#
_entry.id   AF-M8BAD9-F1
#
_cell.length_a   1.000
_cell.length_b   1.000
_cell.length_c   1.000
_cell.angle_alpha   90.00
_cell.angle_beta   90.00
_cell.angle_gamma   90.00
#
_symmetry.space_group_name_H-M   'P 1'
#
loop_
_entity.id
_entity.type
_entity.pdbx_description
1 polymer ?
#
loop_
_entity_poly.entity_id
_entity_poly.type
_entity_poly.pdbx_seq_one_letter_code
_entity_poly.pdbx_strand_id
1 'polypeptide(L)'
;MDYLLKLNTISLAPRLGMPEVPLVWGEDMTAGLLKKSWLVVCGDMLLKVDLSIHDLKFCFQAYRLDLSVKPAKWAKLEKLGNWALFVSLDRRSSTFSSLNPERWGGKSNCIYVPSKSKDSDEPWIEVELGQFMSRRSHPISYILGRKSKQLESFWVLPSLVYGVNK
;
A
#
# COMPACT_ATOMS: atom_id res chain seq x y z
N MET A 1 18.00 43.33 4.78
CA MET A 1 17.14 42.89 3.66
C MET A 1 16.16 41.91 4.23
N ASP A 2 14.89 42.31 4.35
CA ASP A 2 13.85 41.48 4.95
C ASP A 2 13.21 40.62 3.85
N TYR A 3 13.30 39.30 3.99
CA TYR A 3 12.68 38.36 3.06
C TYR A 3 11.16 38.32 3.33
N LEU A 4 10.36 38.74 2.35
CA LEU A 4 8.90 38.60 2.41
C LEU A 4 8.55 37.10 2.24
N LEU A 5 8.27 36.42 3.35
CA LEU A 5 7.70 35.08 3.36
C LEU A 5 6.21 35.17 3.00
N LYS A 6 5.82 34.54 1.88
CA LYS A 6 4.42 34.46 1.45
C LYS A 6 3.81 33.13 1.89
N LEU A 7 2.81 33.20 2.78
CA LEU A 7 1.97 32.07 3.17
C LEU A 7 0.71 32.05 2.28
N ASN A 8 0.45 30.93 1.61
CA ASN A 8 -0.78 30.72 0.85
C ASN A 8 -1.71 29.79 1.65
N THR A 9 -2.98 30.16 1.73
CA THR A 9 -4.03 29.37 2.40
C THR A 9 -5.00 28.83 1.35
N ILE A 10 -5.39 27.55 1.49
CA ILE A 10 -6.41 26.90 0.67
C ILE A 10 -7.71 26.82 1.50
N SER A 11 -8.85 27.15 0.89
CA SER A 11 -10.19 27.05 1.51
C SER A 11 -11.01 25.97 0.78
N LEU A 12 -11.51 25.00 1.54
CA LEU A 12 -12.35 23.91 1.04
C LEU A 12 -13.82 24.24 1.30
N ALA A 13 -14.54 24.65 0.26
CA ALA A 13 -15.98 24.87 0.27
C ALA A 13 -16.61 24.33 -1.05
N PRO A 14 -17.85 23.78 -1.02
CA PRO A 14 -18.85 23.95 0.03
C PRO A 14 -18.96 22.71 0.94
N ARG A 15 -18.70 22.94 2.24
CA ARG A 15 -18.96 22.04 3.38
C ARG A 15 -18.36 20.63 3.24
N LEU A 16 -17.20 20.44 3.86
CA LEU A 16 -16.64 19.11 4.10
C LEU A 16 -17.67 18.29 4.89
N GLY A 17 -18.41 17.43 4.20
CA GLY A 17 -19.24 16.41 4.82
C GLY A 17 -18.38 15.19 5.11
N MET A 18 -18.51 14.63 6.31
CA MET A 18 -17.92 13.34 6.66
C MET A 18 -19.05 12.35 6.94
N PRO A 19 -19.84 11.96 5.91
CA PRO A 19 -20.91 10.99 6.11
C PRO A 19 -20.29 9.64 6.47
N GLU A 20 -20.84 9.02 7.52
CA GLU A 20 -20.50 7.63 7.84
C GLU A 20 -21.18 6.71 6.83
N VAL A 21 -20.40 5.83 6.19
CA VAL A 21 -20.91 4.85 5.25
C VAL A 21 -20.97 3.50 5.95
N PRO A 22 -22.15 2.88 6.11
CA PRO A 22 -22.25 1.56 6.71
C PRO A 22 -21.53 0.54 5.83
N LEU A 23 -20.65 -0.24 6.45
CA LEU A 23 -19.75 -1.14 5.74
C LEU A 23 -19.80 -2.55 6.31
N VAL A 24 -19.90 -3.53 5.43
CA VAL A 24 -19.96 -4.96 5.79
C VAL A 24 -18.76 -5.69 5.19
N TRP A 25 -18.30 -6.71 5.92
CA TRP A 25 -17.24 -7.61 5.46
C TRP A 25 -17.83 -8.59 4.45
N GLY A 26 -17.18 -8.77 3.30
CA GLY A 26 -17.55 -9.86 2.39
C GLY A 26 -17.35 -11.22 3.06
N GLU A 27 -18.15 -12.21 2.66
CA GLU A 27 -18.11 -13.57 3.21
C GLU A 27 -16.70 -14.20 3.10
N ASP A 28 -15.95 -13.84 2.05
CA ASP A 28 -14.60 -14.35 1.77
C ASP A 28 -13.47 -13.60 2.48
N MET A 29 -13.78 -12.62 3.35
CA MET A 29 -12.75 -11.88 4.07
C MET A 29 -12.23 -12.68 5.25
N THR A 30 -10.99 -13.14 5.17
CA THR A 30 -10.27 -13.65 6.33
C THR A 30 -9.66 -12.48 7.08
N ALA A 31 -10.03 -12.29 8.35
CA ALA A 31 -9.38 -11.32 9.22
C ALA A 31 -7.90 -11.69 9.37
N GLY A 32 -7.00 -10.87 8.83
CA GLY A 32 -5.57 -11.03 9.04
C GLY A 32 -5.22 -10.90 10.53
N LEU A 33 -4.17 -11.60 10.97
CA LEU A 33 -3.66 -11.54 12.34
C LEU A 33 -3.09 -10.17 12.71
N LEU A 34 -2.79 -9.32 11.72
CA LEU A 34 -2.31 -7.97 11.95
C LEU A 34 -3.48 -7.04 12.22
N LYS A 35 -3.49 -6.42 13.41
CA LYS A 35 -4.52 -5.47 13.85
C LYS A 35 -4.75 -4.28 12.89
N LYS A 36 -3.91 -4.06 11.87
CA LYS A 36 -3.88 -2.81 11.10
C LYS A 36 -3.47 -3.00 9.64
N SER A 37 -4.47 -3.09 8.77
CA SER A 37 -4.38 -3.13 7.31
C SER A 37 -3.98 -1.77 6.70
N TRP A 38 -3.59 -1.77 5.42
CA TRP A 38 -3.32 -0.57 4.62
C TRP A 38 -4.53 -0.22 3.76
N LEU A 39 -4.74 1.08 3.53
CA LEU A 39 -5.62 1.58 2.47
C LEU A 39 -4.75 2.12 1.35
N VAL A 40 -5.08 1.74 0.10
CA VAL A 40 -4.32 2.12 -1.09
C VAL A 40 -5.29 2.54 -2.18
N VAL A 41 -5.09 3.72 -2.74
CA VAL A 41 -5.80 4.14 -3.96
C VAL A 41 -5.10 3.49 -5.16
N CYS A 42 -5.86 2.77 -5.97
CA CYS A 42 -5.39 2.01 -7.12
C CYS A 42 -6.29 2.28 -8.32
N GLY A 43 -5.89 3.24 -9.17
CA GLY A 43 -6.75 3.75 -10.23
C GLY A 43 -8.05 4.34 -9.66
N ASP A 44 -9.19 3.80 -10.07
CA ASP A 44 -10.53 4.13 -9.59
C ASP A 44 -10.96 3.30 -8.36
N MET A 45 -10.13 2.36 -7.92
CA MET A 45 -10.42 1.48 -6.80
C MET A 45 -9.80 1.99 -5.50
N LEU A 46 -10.55 1.90 -4.41
CA LEU A 46 -9.99 1.93 -3.07
C LEU A 46 -9.78 0.49 -2.60
N LEU A 47 -8.53 0.14 -2.32
CA LEU A 47 -8.14 -1.19 -1.87
C LEU A 47 -7.77 -1.17 -0.39
N LYS A 48 -8.23 -2.18 0.34
CA LYS A 48 -7.72 -2.55 1.65
C LYS A 48 -6.76 -3.72 1.48
N VAL A 49 -5.50 -3.53 1.84
CA VAL A 49 -4.48 -4.58 1.81
C VAL A 49 -4.23 -5.07 3.22
N ASP A 50 -4.36 -6.37 3.44
CA ASP A 50 -4.12 -7.02 4.71
C ASP A 50 -2.98 -8.03 4.60
N LEU A 51 -2.34 -8.32 5.73
CA LEU A 51 -1.25 -9.29 5.80
C LEU A 51 -1.66 -10.44 6.71
N SER A 52 -1.81 -11.61 6.10
CA SER A 52 -2.19 -12.86 6.73
C SER A 52 -0.94 -13.67 7.06
N ILE A 53 -0.87 -14.21 8.27
CA ILE A 53 0.32 -14.91 8.79
C ILE A 53 -0.12 -16.28 9.28
N HIS A 54 0.56 -17.32 8.81
CA HIS A 54 0.26 -18.70 9.15
C HIS A 54 1.57 -19.39 9.53
N ASP A 55 1.81 -19.58 10.83
CA ASP A 55 3.04 -20.17 11.39
C ASP A 55 4.34 -19.55 10.83
N LEU A 56 4.94 -20.22 9.85
CA LEU A 56 6.19 -19.86 9.18
C LEU A 56 5.96 -19.25 7.79
N LYS A 57 4.73 -18.92 7.42
CA LYS A 57 4.36 -18.35 6.14
C LYS A 57 3.56 -17.06 6.30
N PHE A 58 3.51 -16.27 5.25
CA PHE A 58 2.68 -15.08 5.15
C PHE A 58 2.18 -14.87 3.73
N CYS A 59 1.06 -14.18 3.58
CA CYS A 59 0.59 -13.71 2.29
C CYS A 59 -0.10 -12.35 2.45
N PHE A 60 -0.06 -11.54 1.40
CA PHE A 60 -0.89 -10.36 1.33
C PHE A 60 -2.21 -10.69 0.66
N GLN A 61 -3.28 -10.11 1.20
CA GLN A 61 -4.62 -10.16 0.64
C GLN A 61 -5.10 -8.74 0.35
N ALA A 62 -5.87 -8.57 -0.70
CA ALA A 62 -6.43 -7.28 -1.06
C ALA A 62 -7.95 -7.39 -1.18
N TYR A 63 -8.62 -6.30 -0.82
CA TYR A 63 -10.06 -6.21 -0.85
C TYR A 63 -10.46 -4.88 -1.49
N ARG A 64 -11.30 -4.93 -2.50
CA ARG A 64 -11.83 -3.75 -3.18
C ARG A 64 -13.07 -3.24 -2.45
N LEU A 65 -13.15 -1.93 -2.25
CA LEU A 65 -14.37 -1.29 -1.77
C LEU A 65 -15.41 -1.28 -2.90
N ASP A 66 -16.57 -1.87 -2.63
CA ASP A 66 -17.74 -1.86 -3.50
C ASP A 66 -18.83 -0.97 -2.88
N LEU A 67 -19.02 0.20 -3.49
CA LEU A 67 -20.04 1.19 -3.13
C LEU A 67 -21.36 1.02 -3.91
N SER A 68 -21.41 0.08 -4.86
CA SER A 68 -22.60 -0.16 -5.69
C SER A 68 -23.70 -0.92 -4.93
N VAL A 69 -23.35 -1.59 -3.84
CA VAL A 69 -24.26 -2.32 -2.96
C VAL A 69 -24.52 -1.56 -1.66
N LYS A 70 -25.67 -1.83 -1.02
CA LYS A 70 -26.05 -1.25 0.28
C LYS A 70 -26.34 -2.37 1.30
N PRO A 71 -25.64 -2.41 2.44
CA PRO A 71 -24.50 -1.58 2.82
C PRO A 71 -23.28 -1.80 1.92
N ALA A 72 -22.37 -0.83 1.88
CA ALA A 72 -21.13 -0.97 1.11
C ALA A 72 -20.34 -2.18 1.62
N LYS A 73 -19.57 -2.83 0.76
CA LYS A 73 -18.82 -4.03 1.16
C LYS A 73 -17.39 -4.01 0.69
N TRP A 74 -16.53 -4.70 1.42
CA TRP A 74 -15.21 -5.09 0.94
C TRP A 74 -15.33 -6.44 0.23
N ALA A 75 -14.99 -6.48 -1.05
CA ALA A 75 -14.96 -7.70 -1.85
C ALA A 75 -13.51 -8.16 -2.03
N LYS A 76 -13.24 -9.47 -1.85
CA LYS A 76 -11.90 -10.03 -2.05
C LYS A 76 -11.44 -9.83 -3.49
N LEU A 77 -10.20 -9.41 -3.65
CA LEU A 77 -9.56 -9.20 -4.94
C LEU A 77 -8.53 -10.31 -5.15
N GLU A 78 -8.73 -11.14 -6.18
CA GLU A 78 -7.83 -12.28 -6.46
C GLU A 78 -6.53 -11.85 -7.16
N LYS A 79 -6.59 -10.80 -8.00
CA LYS A 79 -5.44 -10.28 -8.74
C LYS A 79 -5.53 -8.76 -8.88
N LEU A 80 -4.37 -8.09 -8.87
CA LEU A 80 -4.25 -6.66 -9.16
C LEU A 80 -4.25 -6.37 -10.67
N GLY A 81 -4.13 -7.40 -11.51
CA GLY A 81 -3.91 -7.21 -12.96
C GLY A 81 -2.57 -6.53 -13.19
N ASN A 82 -2.54 -5.50 -14.05
CA ASN A 82 -1.32 -4.78 -14.43
C ASN A 82 -0.83 -3.77 -13.36
N TRP A 83 -1.35 -3.87 -12.14
CA TRP A 83 -0.99 -2.97 -11.05
C TRP A 83 0.01 -3.63 -10.11
N ALA A 84 0.90 -2.81 -9.56
CA ALA A 84 1.71 -3.11 -8.40
C ALA A 84 1.36 -2.17 -7.25
N LEU A 85 1.41 -2.67 -6.02
CA LEU A 85 1.19 -1.88 -4.82
C LEU A 85 2.48 -1.71 -4.04
N PHE A 86 2.64 -0.54 -3.44
CA PHE A 86 3.78 -0.21 -2.61
C PHE A 86 3.28 0.08 -1.22
N VAL A 87 3.67 -0.77 -0.27
CA VAL A 87 3.26 -0.66 1.12
C VAL A 87 4.48 -0.61 2.01
N SER A 88 4.42 0.22 3.03
CA SER A 88 5.48 0.35 4.02
C SER A 88 4.91 0.09 5.41
N LEU A 89 5.77 -0.37 6.30
CA LEU A 89 5.41 -0.80 7.64
C LEU A 89 5.34 0.39 8.59
N ASP A 90 6.20 1.39 8.35
CA ASP A 90 6.04 2.71 8.92
C ASP A 90 4.80 3.39 8.33
N ARG A 91 3.80 3.57 9.19
CA ARG A 91 2.52 4.22 8.87
C ARG A 91 2.65 5.68 8.45
N ARG A 92 3.82 6.28 8.65
CA ARG A 92 4.12 7.63 8.17
C ARG A 92 4.37 7.63 6.66
N SER A 93 4.73 6.49 6.09
CA SER A 93 4.93 6.33 4.66
C SER A 93 3.60 6.20 3.95
N SER A 94 3.42 6.99 2.89
CA SER A 94 2.28 6.85 2.00
C SER A 94 2.33 5.53 1.26
N THR A 95 1.18 4.87 1.17
CA THR A 95 0.97 3.79 0.21
C THR A 95 0.68 4.39 -1.16
N PHE A 96 1.07 3.69 -2.22
CA PHE A 96 0.67 4.07 -3.57
C PHE A 96 0.62 2.86 -4.49
N SER A 97 0.07 3.05 -5.67
CA SER A 97 -0.06 2.06 -6.72
C SER A 97 0.69 2.51 -7.97
N SER A 98 1.17 1.55 -8.75
CA SER A 98 1.81 1.79 -10.05
C SER A 98 1.14 0.93 -11.11
N LEU A 99 0.75 1.57 -12.22
CA LEU A 99 0.21 0.89 -13.39
C LEU A 99 1.35 0.51 -14.34
N ASN A 100 1.33 -0.72 -14.85
CA ASN A 100 2.32 -1.30 -15.75
C ASN A 100 3.76 -1.19 -15.18
N PRO A 101 4.04 -1.80 -14.03
CA PRO A 101 5.35 -1.77 -13.38
C PRO A 101 6.50 -2.31 -14.26
N GLU A 102 6.19 -3.10 -15.28
CA GLU A 102 7.14 -3.61 -16.27
C GLU A 102 7.90 -2.49 -16.98
N ARG A 103 7.33 -1.28 -17.06
CA ARG A 103 7.97 -0.10 -17.67
C ARG A 103 9.26 0.33 -16.97
N TRP A 104 9.41 -0.01 -15.70
CA TRP A 104 10.62 0.24 -14.91
C TRP A 104 11.32 -1.05 -14.47
N GLY A 105 10.94 -2.20 -15.06
CA GLY A 105 11.50 -3.51 -14.73
C GLY A 105 10.83 -4.23 -13.55
N GLY A 106 9.71 -3.71 -13.06
CA GLY A 106 8.91 -4.35 -12.02
C GLY A 106 7.95 -5.42 -12.53
N LYS A 107 7.17 -5.99 -11.61
CA LYS A 107 6.20 -7.06 -11.84
C LYS A 107 4.79 -6.62 -11.48
N SER A 108 3.86 -6.86 -12.39
CA SER A 108 2.42 -6.75 -12.13
C SER A 108 1.95 -7.81 -11.13
N ASN A 109 0.77 -7.57 -10.55
CA ASN A 109 0.20 -8.44 -9.52
C ASN A 109 1.03 -8.57 -8.24
N CYS A 110 1.98 -7.67 -8.01
CA CYS A 110 2.91 -7.74 -6.88
C CYS A 110 2.69 -6.60 -5.87
N ILE A 111 3.04 -6.91 -4.63
CA ILE A 111 3.17 -5.96 -3.53
C ILE A 111 4.66 -5.83 -3.21
N TYR A 112 5.11 -4.59 -3.22
CA TYR A 112 6.47 -4.16 -2.94
C TYR A 112 6.56 -3.65 -1.51
N VAL A 113 7.47 -4.22 -0.74
CA VAL A 113 7.76 -3.83 0.65
C VAL A 113 9.23 -3.47 0.77
N PRO A 114 9.61 -2.37 1.43
CA PRO A 114 11.02 -2.04 1.60
C PRO A 114 11.78 -3.17 2.31
N SER A 115 12.93 -3.57 1.77
CA SER A 115 13.84 -4.51 2.42
C SER A 115 14.66 -3.76 3.47
N LYS A 116 14.86 -4.38 4.65
CA LYS A 116 15.82 -3.90 5.65
C LYS A 116 17.16 -4.62 5.59
N SER A 117 17.32 -5.57 4.67
CA SER A 117 18.57 -6.31 4.52
C SER A 117 19.64 -5.37 3.99
N LYS A 118 20.73 -5.21 4.75
CA LYS A 118 21.91 -4.47 4.28
C LYS A 118 22.78 -5.30 3.32
N ASP A 119 22.50 -6.61 3.25
CA ASP A 119 23.30 -7.58 2.53
C ASP A 119 22.67 -7.98 1.18
N SER A 120 21.52 -7.40 0.83
CA SER A 120 20.89 -7.59 -0.48
C SER A 120 20.95 -6.32 -1.31
N ASP A 121 21.40 -6.43 -2.55
CA ASP A 121 21.35 -5.34 -3.54
C ASP A 121 19.90 -4.95 -3.91
N GLU A 122 18.92 -5.78 -3.57
CA GLU A 122 17.50 -5.50 -3.78
C GLU A 122 16.92 -4.60 -2.67
N PRO A 123 16.45 -3.38 -3.01
CA PRO A 123 15.90 -2.44 -2.04
C PRO A 123 14.48 -2.79 -1.56
N TRP A 124 13.82 -3.77 -2.17
CA TRP A 124 12.46 -4.19 -1.83
C TRP A 124 12.31 -5.71 -1.91
N ILE A 125 11.26 -6.20 -1.26
CA ILE A 125 10.78 -7.56 -1.35
C ILE A 125 9.51 -7.55 -2.18
N GLU A 126 9.50 -8.40 -3.20
CA GLU A 126 8.37 -8.59 -4.10
C GLU A 126 7.52 -9.77 -3.63
N VAL A 127 6.22 -9.55 -3.44
CA VAL A 127 5.29 -10.60 -3.04
C VAL A 127 4.09 -10.57 -3.96
N GLU A 128 3.82 -11.64 -4.71
CA GLU A 128 2.61 -11.73 -5.50
C GLU A 128 1.38 -11.77 -4.60
N LEU A 129 0.30 -11.08 -5.01
CA LEU A 129 -0.94 -11.05 -4.24
C LEU A 129 -1.48 -12.47 -4.02
N GLY A 130 -1.81 -12.81 -2.78
CA GLY A 130 -2.30 -14.13 -2.38
C GLY A 130 -1.23 -15.22 -2.28
N GLN A 131 0.00 -14.96 -2.71
CA GLN A 131 1.09 -15.94 -2.62
C GLN A 131 1.62 -16.09 -1.19
N PHE A 132 1.80 -17.34 -0.77
CA PHE A 132 2.42 -17.65 0.51
C PHE A 132 3.95 -17.65 0.42
N MET A 133 4.56 -16.75 1.18
CA MET A 133 6.00 -16.61 1.31
C MET A 133 6.49 -17.17 2.63
N SER A 134 7.71 -17.73 2.64
CA SER A 134 8.34 -18.25 3.86
C SER A 134 8.91 -17.11 4.71
N ARG A 135 8.57 -17.11 6.01
CA ARG A 135 9.16 -16.23 7.04
C ARG A 135 10.66 -16.45 7.24
N ARG A 136 11.17 -17.63 6.90
CA ARG A 136 12.61 -17.92 7.04
C ARG A 136 13.43 -17.22 5.95
N SER A 137 12.89 -17.18 4.74
CA SER A 137 13.53 -16.54 3.58
C SER A 137 13.38 -15.02 3.63
N HIS A 138 12.25 -14.54 4.16
CA HIS A 138 11.96 -13.10 4.29
C HIS A 138 11.53 -12.83 5.73
N PRO A 139 12.47 -12.53 6.65
CA PRO A 139 12.15 -12.39 8.06
C PRO A 139 11.23 -11.21 8.32
N ILE A 140 9.92 -11.45 8.35
CA ILE A 140 8.81 -10.52 8.70
C ILE A 140 8.96 -9.92 10.12
N SER A 141 10.01 -10.27 10.87
CA SER A 141 10.25 -9.71 12.21
C SER A 141 10.28 -8.17 12.22
N TYR A 142 10.64 -7.53 11.10
CA TYR A 142 10.52 -6.07 10.94
C TYR A 142 9.07 -5.60 10.61
N ILE A 143 8.26 -6.42 9.94
CA ILE A 143 6.84 -6.18 9.66
C ILE A 143 5.98 -6.30 10.93
N LEU A 144 6.34 -7.19 11.86
CA LEU A 144 5.52 -7.54 13.02
C LEU A 144 5.68 -6.68 14.28
N GLY A 145 6.59 -5.71 14.27
CA GLY A 145 6.63 -4.70 15.33
C GLY A 145 7.93 -4.61 16.12
N ARG A 146 8.87 -3.83 15.58
CA ARG A 146 9.52 -2.83 16.42
C ARG A 146 9.22 -1.46 15.83
N LYS A 147 8.65 -0.58 16.65
CA LYS A 147 8.67 0.86 16.37
C LYS A 147 10.13 1.25 16.18
N SER A 148 10.61 1.36 14.94
CA SER A 148 11.89 2.01 14.73
C SER A 148 11.70 3.48 15.12
N LYS A 149 12.60 4.00 15.96
CA LYS A 149 12.73 5.46 16.13
C LYS A 149 13.28 6.12 14.85
N GLN A 150 13.75 5.30 13.92
CA GLN A 150 14.31 5.66 12.63
C GLN A 150 13.20 5.69 11.58
N LEU A 151 13.18 6.76 10.79
CA LEU A 151 12.32 6.90 9.61
C LEU A 151 12.61 5.74 8.65
N GLU A 152 11.60 4.96 8.30
CA GLU A 152 11.74 3.95 7.25
C GLU A 152 11.73 4.63 5.87
N SER A 153 12.25 3.92 4.86
CA SER A 153 12.32 4.40 3.49
C SER A 153 10.94 4.91 3.04
N PHE A 154 10.88 6.19 2.71
CA PHE A 154 9.72 6.77 2.05
C PHE A 154 9.75 6.38 0.58
N TRP A 155 8.58 6.03 0.06
CA TRP A 155 8.43 5.89 -1.37
C TRP A 155 8.49 7.27 -2.02
N VAL A 156 9.56 7.52 -2.75
CA VAL A 156 9.64 8.68 -3.64
C VAL A 156 9.18 8.18 -5.00
N LEU A 157 7.98 8.59 -5.41
CA LEU A 157 7.58 8.46 -6.80
C LEU A 157 8.65 9.21 -7.60
N PRO A 158 9.36 8.60 -8.57
CA PRO A 158 10.14 9.38 -9.50
C PRO A 158 9.15 10.34 -10.12
N SER A 159 9.31 11.62 -9.80
CA SER A 159 8.53 12.69 -10.39
C SER A 159 8.50 12.43 -11.89
N LEU A 160 7.34 12.60 -12.54
CA LEU A 160 7.13 12.49 -14.00
C LEU A 160 8.02 13.44 -14.84
N VAL A 161 9.09 13.99 -14.26
CA VAL A 161 10.04 14.96 -14.77
C VAL A 161 11.00 14.37 -15.82
N TYR A 162 10.94 13.07 -16.12
CA TYR A 162 11.51 12.56 -17.38
C TYR A 162 10.52 12.59 -18.56
N GLY A 163 9.49 13.43 -18.49
CA GLY A 163 8.79 13.95 -19.66
C GLY A 163 9.32 15.35 -20.00
N VAL A 164 10.45 15.39 -20.71
CA VAL A 164 10.93 16.40 -21.69
C VAL A 164 12.45 16.37 -21.62
N ASN A 165 13.09 15.58 -22.49
CA ASN A 165 14.24 16.04 -23.24
C ASN A 165 14.65 15.03 -24.34
N LYS A 166 14.39 15.50 -25.57
CA LYS A 166 14.90 15.10 -26.90
C LYS A 166 14.43 13.78 -27.50
#